data_AF-A0A2V6ED29-F1
#
_entry.id   AF-A0A2V6ED29-F1
#
_cell.length_a   1.000
_cell.length_b   1.000
_cell.length_c   1.000
_cell.angle_alpha   90.00
_cell.angle_beta   90.00
_cell.angle_gamma   90.00
#
_symmetry.space_group_name_H-M   'P 1'
#
loop_
_entity.id
_entity.type
_entity.pdbx_description
1 polymer ?
#
loop_
_entity_poly.entity_id
_entity_poly.type
_entity_poly.pdbx_seq_one_letter_code
_entity_poly.pdbx_strand_id
1 'polypeptide(L)'
;MDEEKTDSAPNDVVATDAVPKRHSGSEQASATPATAALPALDLNELQNLSSEQLESLARDFDLRLHSARSRHQHIVDIIRAALNRGSSVTAEGFLDQVGDSFGLLRYPELNFLPVPEDVCVSRAIIEQF
;
A
#
# COMPACT_ATOMS: atom_id res chain seq x y z
N MET A 1 -12.56 53.55 34.88
CA MET A 1 -12.90 53.33 33.45
C MET A 1 -12.02 52.22 32.92
N ASP A 2 -12.09 51.01 33.49
CA ASP A 2 -13.21 50.03 33.56
C ASP A 2 -13.10 49.12 32.32
N GLU A 3 -12.57 47.89 32.40
CA GLU A 3 -13.13 46.66 33.00
C GLU A 3 -14.43 46.15 32.34
N GLU A 4 -14.29 45.18 31.42
CA GLU A 4 -15.13 43.97 31.25
C GLU A 4 -14.38 43.08 30.23
N LYS A 5 -13.99 41.80 30.45
CA LYS A 5 -14.40 40.68 31.31
C LYS A 5 -15.59 39.84 30.81
N THR A 6 -15.25 38.82 30.03
CA THR A 6 -15.90 37.49 30.03
C THR A 6 -14.76 36.45 30.05
N ASP A 7 -14.60 35.52 31.01
CA ASP A 7 -15.52 34.45 31.48
C ASP A 7 -15.77 33.42 30.35
N SER A 8 -15.54 32.10 30.43
CA SER A 8 -15.02 31.12 31.42
C SER A 8 -14.60 29.84 30.65
N ALA A 9 -13.90 28.81 31.16
CA ALA A 9 -13.12 28.50 32.38
C ALA A 9 -12.25 27.23 32.08
N PRO A 10 -11.22 26.86 32.89
CA PRO A 10 -10.39 25.68 32.60
C PRO A 10 -11.07 24.37 33.05
N ASN A 11 -10.78 23.26 32.37
CA ASN A 11 -11.21 21.93 32.79
C ASN A 11 -9.98 21.03 33.03
N ASP A 12 -9.67 20.83 34.31
CA ASP A 12 -8.54 20.03 34.78
C ASP A 12 -9.10 18.99 35.76
N VAL A 13 -9.07 17.70 35.38
CA VAL A 13 -9.52 16.60 36.23
C VAL A 13 -8.65 15.35 36.11
N VAL A 14 -7.63 15.31 36.97
CA VAL A 14 -7.25 14.18 37.86
C VAL A 14 -6.85 12.84 37.24
N ALA A 15 -5.62 12.41 37.60
CA ALA A 15 -5.04 11.10 37.31
C ALA A 15 -5.45 10.00 38.31
N THR A 16 -5.48 8.74 37.84
CA THR A 16 -5.51 7.44 38.58
C THR A 16 -5.78 6.32 37.54
N ASP A 17 -5.26 5.09 37.55
CA ASP A 17 -4.17 4.39 38.26
C ASP A 17 -3.87 3.05 37.50
N ALA A 18 -2.80 2.35 37.88
CA ALA A 18 -2.54 0.91 37.71
C ALA A 18 -2.53 0.25 36.31
N VAL A 19 -1.32 -0.13 35.90
CA VAL A 19 -1.06 -1.31 35.03
C VAL A 19 -1.35 -2.61 35.79
N PRO A 20 -1.90 -3.63 35.12
CA PRO A 20 -1.52 -5.01 35.44
C PRO A 20 -1.08 -5.82 34.20
N LYS A 21 0.15 -6.37 34.27
CA LYS A 21 0.57 -7.52 33.44
C LYS A 21 -0.19 -8.79 33.88
N ARG A 22 -0.60 -9.65 32.92
CA ARG A 22 -0.32 -11.11 32.96
C ARG A 22 -0.72 -11.91 31.70
N HIS A 23 0.30 -12.58 31.15
CA HIS A 23 0.32 -13.94 30.57
C HIS A 23 -0.77 -14.49 29.64
N SER A 24 -0.34 -14.75 28.39
CA SER A 24 -0.42 -16.02 27.62
C SER A 24 -1.72 -16.85 27.63
N GLY A 25 -2.29 -17.02 26.44
CA GLY A 25 -3.11 -18.16 26.03
C GLY A 25 -2.97 -18.36 24.52
N SER A 26 -2.73 -19.59 24.07
CA SER A 26 -2.68 -19.99 22.66
C SER A 26 -4.08 -20.23 22.09
N GLU A 27 -4.14 -20.58 20.79
CA GLU A 27 -5.35 -20.88 20.02
C GLU A 27 -6.30 -19.67 19.79
N GLN A 28 -6.82 -19.42 18.59
CA GLN A 28 -7.11 -20.35 17.51
C GLN A 28 -6.64 -19.85 16.14
N ALA A 29 -5.86 -20.68 15.44
CA ALA A 29 -5.69 -20.59 14.00
C ALA A 29 -7.00 -20.97 13.30
N SER A 30 -7.86 -19.99 13.06
CA SER A 30 -9.04 -20.17 12.21
C SER A 30 -8.59 -20.26 10.75
N ALA A 31 -8.27 -21.48 10.32
CA ALA A 31 -8.08 -21.82 8.91
C ALA A 31 -9.44 -21.71 8.19
N THR A 32 -9.81 -20.49 7.79
CA THR A 32 -10.95 -20.21 6.91
C THR A 32 -10.79 -21.04 5.64
N PRO A 33 -11.83 -21.75 5.16
CA PRO A 33 -11.73 -22.56 3.96
C PRO A 33 -11.27 -21.72 2.77
N ALA A 34 -10.67 -22.38 1.78
CA ALA A 34 -10.21 -21.76 0.54
C ALA A 34 -11.38 -21.17 -0.27
N THR A 35 -11.86 -19.99 0.12
CA THR A 35 -12.40 -18.99 -0.78
C THR A 35 -11.46 -18.92 -1.97
N ALA A 36 -11.97 -19.10 -3.18
CA ALA A 36 -11.17 -19.08 -4.40
C ALA A 36 -10.32 -17.81 -4.42
N ALA A 37 -9.03 -17.96 -4.13
CA ALA A 37 -8.17 -16.83 -3.85
C ALA A 37 -8.02 -16.03 -5.14
N LEU A 38 -8.42 -14.75 -5.09
CA LEU A 38 -8.17 -13.83 -6.18
C LEU A 38 -6.66 -13.81 -6.42
N PRO A 39 -6.20 -13.97 -7.69
CA PRO A 39 -4.80 -14.19 -7.98
C PRO A 39 -3.97 -13.04 -7.42
N ALA A 40 -3.03 -13.34 -6.54
CA ALA A 40 -2.05 -12.37 -6.09
C ALA A 40 -1.12 -12.05 -7.28
N LEU A 41 -0.85 -10.77 -7.50
CA LEU A 41 0.05 -10.30 -8.55
C LEU A 41 1.32 -9.75 -7.91
N ASP A 42 2.47 -10.04 -8.52
CA ASP A 42 3.73 -9.44 -8.14
C ASP A 42 4.17 -8.44 -9.22
N LEU A 43 4.41 -7.18 -8.82
CA LEU A 43 4.80 -6.10 -9.71
C LEU A 43 6.13 -6.39 -10.43
N ASN A 44 7.09 -7.01 -9.75
CA ASN A 44 8.40 -7.33 -10.27
C ASN A 44 8.33 -8.48 -11.28
N GLU A 45 7.44 -9.46 -11.05
CA GLU A 45 7.14 -10.48 -12.06
C GLU A 45 6.49 -9.87 -13.32
N LEU A 46 5.53 -8.93 -13.17
CA LEU A 46 4.92 -8.23 -14.31
C LEU A 46 5.95 -7.51 -15.18
N GLN A 47 7.02 -6.95 -14.58
CA GLN A 47 8.12 -6.33 -15.32
C GLN A 47 8.93 -7.31 -16.16
N ASN A 48 8.90 -8.61 -15.84
CA ASN A 48 9.64 -9.66 -16.53
C ASN A 48 8.79 -10.42 -17.58
N LEU A 49 7.46 -10.26 -17.59
CA LEU A 49 6.57 -10.90 -18.56
C LEU A 49 6.73 -10.36 -20.00
N SER A 50 6.56 -11.22 -21.01
CA SER A 50 6.46 -10.78 -22.41
C SER A 50 5.20 -9.93 -22.65
N SER A 51 5.16 -9.16 -23.73
CA SER A 51 3.97 -8.39 -24.11
C SER A 51 2.75 -9.31 -24.33
N GLU A 52 2.96 -10.50 -24.90
CA GLU A 52 1.90 -11.50 -25.11
C GLU A 52 1.35 -12.04 -23.77
N GLN A 53 2.22 -12.23 -22.77
CA GLN A 53 1.82 -12.65 -21.43
C GLN A 53 1.04 -11.54 -20.71
N LEU A 54 1.47 -10.28 -20.82
CA LEU A 54 0.72 -9.12 -20.29
C LEU A 54 -0.65 -8.97 -20.98
N GLU A 55 -0.75 -9.20 -22.29
CA GLU A 55 -2.02 -9.21 -23.03
C GLU A 55 -2.92 -10.40 -22.65
N SER A 56 -2.34 -11.55 -22.27
CA SER A 56 -3.12 -12.66 -21.72
C SER A 56 -3.67 -12.31 -20.33
N LEU A 57 -2.82 -11.85 -19.43
CA LEU A 57 -3.20 -11.49 -18.07
C LEU A 57 -4.24 -10.36 -18.05
N ALA A 58 -4.09 -9.36 -18.91
CA ALA A 58 -5.08 -8.30 -19.07
C ALA A 58 -6.46 -8.84 -19.47
N ARG A 59 -6.54 -9.85 -20.35
CA ARG A 59 -7.80 -10.49 -20.74
C ARG A 59 -8.44 -11.27 -19.59
N ASP A 60 -7.66 -11.90 -18.72
CA ASP A 60 -8.20 -12.56 -17.51
C ASP A 60 -8.86 -11.54 -16.55
N PHE A 61 -8.34 -10.31 -16.54
CA PHE A 61 -8.92 -9.15 -15.85
C PHE A 61 -10.01 -8.39 -16.65
N ASP A 62 -10.48 -8.93 -17.79
CA ASP A 62 -11.43 -8.30 -18.72
C ASP A 62 -10.99 -6.89 -19.17
N LEU A 63 -9.68 -6.70 -19.31
CA LEU A 63 -9.05 -5.44 -19.66
C LEU A 63 -8.40 -5.55 -21.05
N ARG A 64 -8.70 -4.58 -21.92
CA ARG A 64 -8.11 -4.47 -23.25
C ARG A 64 -7.00 -3.43 -23.26
N LEU A 65 -5.76 -3.88 -23.39
CA LEU A 65 -4.60 -3.00 -23.55
C LEU A 65 -4.70 -2.19 -24.85
N HIS A 66 -4.29 -0.93 -24.80
CA HIS A 66 -4.28 -0.03 -25.96
C HIS A 66 -2.86 0.11 -26.50
N SER A 67 -2.65 -0.19 -27.79
CA SER A 67 -1.32 -0.30 -28.40
C SER A 67 -0.48 0.98 -28.41
N ALA A 68 -1.10 2.16 -28.26
CA ALA A 68 -0.37 3.43 -28.14
C ALA A 68 0.11 3.76 -26.71
N ARG A 69 -0.24 2.95 -25.70
CA ARG A 69 0.27 3.10 -24.32
C ARG A 69 1.61 2.37 -24.16
N SER A 70 2.46 2.90 -23.28
CA SER A 70 3.72 2.25 -22.92
C SER A 70 3.50 1.00 -22.07
N ARG A 71 4.50 0.11 -22.05
CA ARG A 71 4.53 -1.10 -21.21
C ARG A 71 4.22 -0.79 -19.74
N HIS A 72 4.87 0.23 -19.17
CA HIS A 72 4.62 0.68 -17.80
C HIS A 72 3.15 1.08 -17.57
N GLN A 73 2.56 1.81 -18.53
CA GLN A 73 1.14 2.15 -18.43
C GLN A 73 0.23 0.91 -18.51
N HIS A 74 0.58 -0.11 -19.32
CA HIS A 74 -0.14 -1.38 -19.34
C HIS A 74 -0.03 -2.13 -18.01
N ILE A 75 1.15 -2.18 -17.40
CA ILE A 75 1.38 -2.80 -16.08
C ILE A 75 0.51 -2.11 -15.01
N VAL A 76 0.51 -0.77 -14.97
CA VAL A 76 -0.37 0.01 -14.10
C VAL A 76 -1.86 -0.27 -14.36
N ASP A 77 -2.27 -0.40 -15.62
CA ASP A 77 -3.67 -0.70 -15.97
C ASP A 77 -4.09 -2.10 -15.48
N ILE A 78 -3.22 -3.11 -15.62
CA ILE A 78 -3.43 -4.47 -15.11
C ILE A 78 -3.50 -4.48 -13.58
N ILE A 79 -2.55 -3.84 -12.90
CA ILE A 79 -2.52 -3.71 -11.43
C ILE A 79 -3.81 -3.07 -10.91
N ARG A 80 -4.28 -1.99 -11.55
CA ARG A 80 -5.56 -1.34 -11.20
C ARG A 80 -6.74 -2.28 -11.37
N ALA A 81 -6.80 -3.05 -12.46
CA ALA A 81 -7.87 -4.02 -12.68
C ALA A 81 -7.86 -5.16 -11.65
N ALA A 82 -6.68 -5.65 -11.28
CA ALA A 82 -6.52 -6.67 -10.24
C ALA A 82 -6.96 -6.16 -8.86
N LEU A 83 -6.47 -4.99 -8.43
CA LEU A 83 -6.86 -4.35 -7.17
C LEU A 83 -8.38 -4.10 -7.12
N ASN A 84 -8.98 -3.63 -8.22
CA ASN A 84 -10.43 -3.42 -8.32
C ASN A 84 -11.26 -4.72 -8.20
N ARG A 85 -10.67 -5.88 -8.51
CA ARG A 85 -11.29 -7.20 -8.28
C ARG A 85 -11.02 -7.77 -6.89
N GLY A 86 -10.17 -7.14 -6.08
CA GLY A 86 -9.78 -7.59 -4.75
C GLY A 86 -8.54 -8.50 -4.71
N SER A 87 -7.78 -8.60 -5.80
CA SER A 87 -6.46 -9.22 -5.77
C SER A 87 -5.48 -8.40 -4.92
N SER A 88 -4.62 -9.06 -4.15
CA SER A 88 -3.46 -8.41 -3.53
C SER A 88 -2.35 -8.19 -4.57
N VAL A 89 -1.61 -7.09 -4.43
CA VAL A 89 -0.42 -6.81 -5.24
C VAL A 89 0.81 -6.66 -4.33
N THR A 90 1.87 -7.40 -4.62
CA THR A 90 3.18 -7.27 -3.99
C THR A 90 4.14 -6.48 -4.87
N ALA A 91 5.10 -5.81 -4.25
CA ALA A 91 6.20 -5.15 -4.93
C ALA A 91 7.43 -5.13 -4.01
N GLU A 92 8.58 -5.47 -4.56
CA GLU A 92 9.90 -5.36 -3.92
C GLU A 92 10.73 -4.28 -4.64
N GLY A 93 11.59 -3.59 -3.90
CA GLY A 93 12.47 -2.58 -4.48
C GLY A 93 13.31 -1.87 -3.43
N PHE A 94 13.99 -0.82 -3.88
CA PHE A 94 14.73 0.07 -3.00
C PHE A 94 13.85 1.25 -2.57
N LEU A 95 13.83 1.56 -1.29
CA LEU A 95 13.12 2.72 -0.75
C LEU A 95 13.97 3.99 -0.93
N ASP A 96 13.64 4.78 -1.93
CA ASP A 96 14.23 6.11 -2.13
C ASP A 96 13.47 7.17 -1.31
N GLN A 97 14.16 7.95 -0.48
CA GLN A 97 13.53 8.95 0.38
C GLN A 97 13.40 10.29 -0.36
N VAL A 98 12.21 10.53 -0.91
CA VAL A 98 11.90 11.74 -1.69
C VAL A 98 11.45 12.87 -0.76
N GLY A 99 12.37 13.30 0.10
CA GLY A 99 12.15 14.35 1.09
C GLY A 99 11.36 13.91 2.34
N ASP A 100 10.92 14.87 3.13
CA ASP A 100 10.54 14.67 4.55
C ASP A 100 9.18 14.00 4.80
N SER A 101 8.40 13.71 3.75
CA SER A 101 6.97 13.33 3.87
C SER A 101 6.63 11.93 3.36
N PHE A 102 7.36 11.41 2.37
CA PHE A 102 7.12 10.09 1.79
C PHE A 102 8.39 9.52 1.14
N GLY A 103 8.47 8.20 1.08
CA GLY A 103 9.44 7.48 0.27
C GLY A 103 8.79 6.93 -1.00
N LEU A 104 9.61 6.53 -1.96
CA LEU A 104 9.21 5.89 -3.19
C LEU A 104 9.95 4.56 -3.33
N LEU A 105 9.22 3.45 -3.38
CA LEU A 105 9.78 2.13 -3.67
C LEU A 105 10.03 2.02 -5.18
N ARG A 106 11.30 2.02 -5.59
CA ARG A 106 11.73 1.93 -6.99
C ARG A 106 12.35 0.57 -7.30
N TYR A 107 12.12 0.06 -8.49
CA TYR A 107 12.71 -1.21 -8.92
C TYR A 107 14.14 -1.02 -9.48
N PRO A 108 15.18 -1.68 -8.94
CA PRO A 108 16.57 -1.45 -9.35
C PRO A 108 16.86 -1.76 -10.82
N GLU A 109 16.17 -2.74 -11.42
CA GLU A 109 16.37 -3.12 -12.84
C GLU A 109 15.97 -2.00 -13.82
N LEU A 110 15.08 -1.09 -13.40
CA LEU A 110 14.70 0.10 -14.16
C LEU A 110 15.69 1.26 -13.96
N ASN A 111 16.87 1.00 -13.40
CA ASN A 111 17.94 1.97 -13.14
C ASN A 111 17.49 3.16 -12.29
N PHE A 112 16.52 2.92 -11.39
CA PHE A 112 15.88 3.96 -10.56
C PHE A 112 15.24 5.12 -11.35
N LEU A 113 14.95 4.93 -12.64
CA LEU A 113 14.21 5.92 -13.42
C LEU A 113 12.76 6.03 -12.88
N PRO A 114 12.17 7.24 -12.84
CA PRO A 114 10.81 7.42 -12.37
C PRO A 114 9.81 6.78 -13.36
N VAL A 115 9.00 5.84 -12.87
CA VAL A 115 8.03 5.08 -13.67
C VAL A 115 6.62 5.15 -13.04
N PRO A 116 5.55 5.03 -13.84
CA PRO A 116 4.18 5.20 -13.33
C PRO A 116 3.69 4.07 -12.41
N GLU A 117 4.44 2.97 -12.26
CA GLU A 117 4.18 1.92 -11.26
C GLU A 117 5.06 2.01 -10.00
N ASP A 118 5.90 3.04 -9.84
CA ASP A 118 6.63 3.26 -8.59
C ASP A 118 5.65 3.42 -7.40
N VAL A 119 5.94 2.77 -6.27
CA VAL A 119 4.99 2.70 -5.14
C VAL A 119 5.33 3.73 -4.07
N CYS A 120 4.44 4.71 -3.85
CA CYS A 120 4.58 5.69 -2.78
C CYS A 120 4.37 5.05 -1.40
N VAL A 121 5.34 5.22 -0.50
CA VAL A 121 5.30 4.74 0.89
C VAL A 121 5.18 5.93 1.84
N SER A 122 4.13 5.95 2.65
CA SER A 122 3.92 7.00 3.65
C SER A 122 4.99 6.95 4.75
N ARG A 123 5.46 8.11 5.22
CA ARG A 123 6.41 8.22 6.33
C ARG A 123 6.01 7.40 7.57
N ALA A 124 4.71 7.32 7.89
CA ALA A 124 4.23 6.54 9.03
C ALA A 124 4.53 5.02 8.92
N ILE A 125 4.61 4.47 7.70
CA ILE A 125 5.04 3.09 7.47
C ILE A 125 6.57 2.99 7.59
N ILE A 126 7.31 3.99 7.06
CA ILE A 126 8.78 4.02 7.12
C ILE A 126 9.28 4.11 8.56
N GLU A 127 8.61 4.86 9.43
CA GLU A 127 8.97 5.02 10.85
C GLU A 127 8.53 3.83 11.74
N GLN A 128 7.73 2.90 11.20
CA GLN A 128 7.25 1.72 11.94
C GLN A 128 8.27 0.56 11.95
N PHE A 129 9.24 0.58 11.04
CA PHE A 129 10.21 -0.51 10.79
C PHE A 129 11.67 -0.06 10.95
#